data_AF-A0A1J8QKT0-F1
#
_entry.id   AF-A0A1J8QKT0-F1
#
_cell.length_a   1.000
_cell.length_b   1.000
_cell.length_c   1.000
_cell.angle_alpha   90.00
_cell.angle_beta   90.00
_cell.angle_gamma   90.00
#
_symmetry.space_group_name_H-M   'P 1'
#
loop_
_entity.id
_entity.type
_entity.pdbx_description
1 polymer ?
#
loop_
_entity_poly.entity_id
_entity_poly.type
_entity_poly.pdbx_seq_one_letter_code
_entity_poly.pdbx_strand_id
1 'polypeptide(L)'
;MSKDDEYMLYVPASHKAISSFIDTTGAGPNPLALQWDMATTHNSEWNKEVIDLLCSQYTTMQERNKWAFRSQQSIQHDITQKFSQCCKSWRKAQPHILDDGTCETMQQVGDHLVDQMNECQEHSTNHPG
;
A
#
# COMPACT_ATOMS: atom_id res chain seq x y z
N MET A 1 9.16 13.69 6.77
CA MET A 1 8.61 12.62 5.92
C MET A 1 8.04 11.55 6.84
N SER A 2 6.78 11.19 6.63
CA SER A 2 6.19 10.02 7.27
C SER A 2 6.86 8.77 6.71
N LYS A 3 6.89 7.67 7.48
CA LYS A 3 7.28 6.34 6.95
C LYS A 3 6.38 5.89 5.79
N ASP A 4 5.23 6.54 5.62
CA ASP A 4 4.25 6.23 4.59
C ASP A 4 4.62 6.88 3.24
N ASP A 5 5.46 7.92 3.26
CA ASP A 5 5.97 8.57 2.05
C ASP A 5 7.00 7.68 1.34
N GLU A 6 7.65 6.76 2.07
CA GLU A 6 8.56 5.74 1.49
C GLU A 6 7.83 4.82 0.50
N TYR A 7 6.50 4.69 0.63
CA TYR A 7 5.69 3.89 -0.28
C TYR A 7 5.45 4.57 -1.64
N MET A 8 5.79 5.85 -1.82
CA MET A 8 5.69 6.51 -3.12
C MET A 8 6.58 5.86 -4.19
N LEU A 9 7.72 5.29 -3.77
CA LEU A 9 8.68 4.61 -4.64
C LEU A 9 8.54 3.07 -4.61
N TYR A 10 7.46 2.57 -4.01
CA TYR A 10 7.22 1.15 -3.90
C TYR A 10 7.00 0.50 -5.27
N VAL A 11 7.65 -0.65 -5.49
CA VAL A 11 7.47 -1.45 -6.71
C VAL A 11 6.40 -2.52 -6.45
N PRO A 12 5.18 -2.36 -6.99
CA PRO A 12 4.10 -3.31 -6.78
C PRO A 12 4.35 -4.63 -7.52
N ALA A 13 3.51 -5.62 -7.21
CA ALA A 13 3.47 -6.86 -7.97
C ALA A 13 3.16 -6.56 -9.45
N SER A 14 3.88 -7.23 -10.35
CA SER A 14 3.63 -7.04 -11.79
C SER A 14 2.25 -7.59 -12.18
N HIS A 15 1.58 -6.93 -13.12
CA HIS A 15 0.29 -7.40 -13.65
C HIS A 15 0.38 -8.84 -14.17
N LYS A 16 1.50 -9.21 -14.82
CA LYS A 16 1.71 -10.59 -15.28
C LYS A 16 1.67 -11.62 -14.16
N ALA A 17 2.32 -11.33 -13.03
CA ALA A 17 2.32 -12.23 -11.87
C ALA A 17 0.91 -12.37 -11.28
N ILE A 18 0.21 -11.24 -11.12
CA ILE A 18 -1.16 -11.20 -10.61
C ILE A 18 -2.11 -11.99 -11.52
N SER A 19 -2.10 -11.71 -12.83
CA SER A 19 -2.95 -12.44 -13.79
C SER A 19 -2.64 -13.93 -13.81
N SER A 20 -1.35 -14.31 -13.83
CA SER A 20 -0.99 -15.73 -13.84
C SER A 20 -1.48 -16.45 -12.57
N PHE A 21 -1.42 -15.79 -11.40
CA PHE A 21 -1.97 -16.32 -10.16
C PHE A 21 -3.50 -16.48 -10.21
N ILE A 22 -4.23 -15.44 -10.64
CA ILE A 22 -5.70 -15.47 -10.77
C ILE A 22 -6.14 -16.57 -11.74
N ASP A 23 -5.43 -16.71 -12.86
CA ASP A 23 -5.69 -17.75 -13.86
C ASP A 23 -5.23 -19.15 -13.41
N THR A 24 -4.73 -19.30 -12.17
CA THR A 24 -4.18 -20.53 -11.59
C THR A 24 -2.99 -21.14 -12.36
N THR A 25 -2.35 -20.34 -13.21
CA THR A 25 -1.20 -20.74 -14.05
C THR A 25 0.16 -20.33 -13.45
N GLY A 26 0.15 -19.42 -12.49
CA GLY A 26 1.33 -18.87 -11.83
C GLY A 26 1.33 -19.11 -10.32
N ALA A 27 2.48 -18.89 -9.71
CA ALA A 27 2.62 -18.93 -8.26
C ALA A 27 1.96 -17.71 -7.60
N GLY A 28 1.52 -17.89 -6.35
CA GLY A 28 1.08 -16.78 -5.51
C GLY A 28 2.21 -15.86 -5.06
N PRO A 29 1.91 -14.88 -4.18
CA PRO A 29 2.89 -13.95 -3.65
C PRO A 29 4.06 -14.65 -2.96
N ASN A 30 5.27 -14.15 -3.16
CA ASN A 30 6.48 -14.70 -2.55
C ASN A 30 6.56 -14.28 -1.06
N PRO A 31 6.55 -15.21 -0.09
CA PRO A 31 6.61 -14.88 1.34
C PRO A 31 7.89 -14.16 1.79
N LEU A 32 8.99 -14.27 1.02
CA LEU A 32 10.29 -13.64 1.30
C LEU A 32 10.46 -12.28 0.60
N ALA A 33 9.60 -11.99 -0.37
CA ALA A 33 9.61 -10.77 -1.15
C ALA A 33 8.17 -10.36 -1.46
N LEU A 34 7.39 -10.13 -0.40
CA LEU A 34 5.96 -9.86 -0.52
C LEU A 34 5.74 -8.56 -1.28
N GLN A 35 5.03 -8.70 -2.40
CA GLN A 35 4.63 -7.57 -3.23
C GLN A 35 3.12 -7.41 -3.19
N TRP A 36 2.66 -6.21 -2.85
CA TRP A 36 1.26 -5.82 -2.91
C TRP A 36 0.86 -5.45 -4.34
N ASP A 37 -0.39 -5.71 -4.69
CA ASP A 37 -1.05 -5.03 -5.79
C ASP A 37 -1.60 -3.70 -5.29
N MET A 38 -0.87 -2.61 -5.56
CA MET A 38 -1.23 -1.26 -5.14
C MET A 38 -2.31 -0.62 -6.04
N ALA A 39 -2.60 -1.22 -7.20
CA ALA A 39 -3.61 -0.72 -8.12
C ALA A 39 -5.02 -1.10 -7.68
N THR A 40 -5.18 -2.17 -6.88
CA THR A 40 -6.49 -2.69 -6.47
C THR A 40 -6.76 -2.55 -4.97
N THR A 41 -7.87 -3.12 -4.51
CA THR A 41 -8.26 -3.08 -3.09
C THR A 41 -7.67 -4.28 -2.34
N HIS A 42 -7.75 -4.25 -1.01
CA HIS A 42 -7.34 -5.39 -0.17
C HIS A 42 -8.19 -6.65 -0.43
N ASN A 43 -9.34 -6.51 -1.09
CA ASN A 43 -10.24 -7.62 -1.39
C ASN A 43 -9.90 -8.37 -2.69
N SER A 44 -8.90 -7.92 -3.46
CA SER A 44 -8.41 -8.67 -4.61
C SER A 44 -7.81 -10.01 -4.16
N GLU A 45 -7.89 -11.02 -5.02
CA GLU A 45 -7.40 -12.37 -4.69
C GLU A 45 -5.92 -12.35 -4.32
N TRP A 46 -5.11 -11.62 -5.08
CA TRP A 46 -3.69 -11.43 -4.79
C TRP A 46 -3.46 -10.80 -3.41
N ASN A 47 -4.14 -9.69 -3.09
CA ASN A 47 -3.91 -8.98 -1.83
C ASN A 47 -4.45 -9.75 -0.62
N LYS A 48 -5.51 -10.56 -0.77
CA LYS A 48 -5.98 -11.47 0.28
C LYS A 48 -4.90 -12.47 0.64
N GLU A 49 -4.26 -13.08 -0.36
CA GLU A 49 -3.15 -14.02 -0.13
C GLU A 49 -1.96 -13.34 0.57
N VAL A 50 -1.61 -12.10 0.18
CA VAL A 50 -0.57 -11.34 0.88
C VAL A 50 -0.94 -11.09 2.35
N ILE A 51 -2.20 -10.73 2.64
CA ILE A 51 -2.69 -10.51 4.01
C ILE A 51 -2.59 -11.79 4.84
N ASP A 52 -2.99 -12.93 4.27
CA ASP A 52 -2.97 -14.21 4.96
C ASP A 52 -1.52 -14.66 5.26
N LEU A 53 -0.60 -14.47 4.31
CA LEU A 53 0.83 -14.71 4.52
C LEU A 53 1.40 -13.84 5.64
N LEU A 54 1.06 -12.54 5.67
CA LEU A 54 1.50 -11.64 6.73
C LEU A 54 0.90 -11.98 8.09
N CYS A 55 -0.38 -12.36 8.15
CA CYS A 55 -1.03 -12.83 9.37
C CYS A 55 -0.33 -14.08 9.92
N SER A 56 0.00 -15.03 9.04
CA SER A 56 0.71 -16.26 9.40
C SER A 56 2.12 -15.97 9.93
N GLN A 57 2.88 -15.11 9.25
CA GLN A 57 4.20 -14.68 9.71
C GLN A 57 4.14 -13.96 11.06
N TYR A 58 3.19 -13.03 11.23
CA TYR A 58 3.01 -12.32 12.49
C TYR A 58 2.71 -13.29 13.63
N THR A 59 1.79 -14.24 13.42
CA THR A 59 1.40 -15.24 14.42
C THR A 59 2.60 -16.11 14.82
N THR A 60 3.36 -16.56 13.82
CA THR A 60 4.61 -17.32 14.04
C THR A 60 5.62 -16.52 14.87
N MET A 61 5.79 -15.23 14.56
CA MET A 61 6.68 -14.34 15.31
C MET A 61 6.17 -14.04 16.72
N GLN A 62 4.86 -13.89 16.90
CA GLN A 62 4.22 -13.67 18.20
C GLN A 62 4.50 -14.85 19.14
N GLU A 63 4.34 -16.08 18.66
CA GLU A 63 4.64 -17.29 19.42
C GLU A 63 6.14 -17.41 19.73
N ARG A 64 6.99 -17.26 18.70
CA ARG A 64 8.44 -17.40 18.84
C ARG A 64 9.04 -16.38 19.82
N ASN A 65 8.58 -15.13 19.75
CA ASN A 65 9.11 -14.03 20.56
C ASN A 65 8.33 -13.80 21.86
N LYS A 66 7.28 -14.60 22.13
CA LYS A 66 6.40 -14.48 23.30
C LYS A 66 5.79 -13.07 23.42
N TRP A 67 5.36 -12.49 22.30
CA TRP A 67 4.64 -11.22 22.31
C TRP A 67 3.26 -11.39 22.94
N ALA A 68 2.66 -10.27 23.35
CA ALA A 68 1.29 -10.28 23.83
C ALA A 68 0.35 -10.84 22.74
N PHE A 69 -0.58 -11.70 23.16
CA PHE A 69 -1.52 -12.32 22.23
C PHE A 69 -2.42 -11.28 21.58
N ARG A 70 -2.48 -11.32 20.25
CA ARG A 70 -3.46 -10.60 19.43
C ARG A 70 -4.29 -11.60 18.65
N SER A 71 -5.58 -11.31 18.49
CA SER A 71 -6.45 -12.12 17.65
C SER A 71 -6.08 -11.95 16.17
N GLN A 72 -6.23 -13.02 15.38
CA GLN A 72 -5.99 -12.99 13.94
C GLN A 72 -6.79 -11.89 13.25
N GLN A 73 -8.05 -11.69 13.66
CA GLN A 73 -8.92 -10.63 13.15
C GLN A 73 -8.36 -9.22 13.41
N SER A 74 -7.78 -8.98 14.60
CA SER A 74 -7.16 -7.70 14.93
C SER A 74 -5.91 -7.45 14.09
N ILE A 75 -5.07 -8.48 13.89
CA ILE A 75 -3.87 -8.40 13.06
C ILE A 75 -4.26 -8.11 11.59
N GLN A 76 -5.24 -8.85 11.07
CA GLN A 76 -5.75 -8.67 9.72
C GLN A 76 -6.32 -7.27 9.50
N HIS A 77 -7.07 -6.74 10.47
CA HIS A 77 -7.60 -5.39 10.43
C HIS A 77 -6.47 -4.35 10.32
N ASP A 78 -5.46 -4.42 11.18
CA ASP A 78 -4.33 -3.49 11.17
C ASP A 78 -3.56 -3.53 9.84
N ILE A 79 -3.27 -4.74 9.33
CA ILE A 79 -2.59 -4.92 8.04
C ILE A 79 -3.42 -4.28 6.92
N THR A 80 -4.72 -4.49 6.92
CA THR A 80 -5.64 -3.95 5.90
C THR A 80 -5.73 -2.43 5.96
N GLN A 81 -5.80 -1.85 7.16
CA GLN A 81 -5.78 -0.40 7.35
C GLN A 81 -4.47 0.18 6.84
N LYS A 82 -3.34 -0.47 7.19
CA LYS A 82 -2.02 0.00 6.76
C LYS A 82 -1.86 -0.07 5.24
N PHE A 83 -2.24 -1.18 4.62
CA PHE A 83 -2.25 -1.33 3.17
C PHE A 83 -3.09 -0.24 2.49
N SER A 84 -4.27 0.06 3.03
CA SER A 84 -5.15 1.09 2.46
C SER A 84 -4.51 2.49 2.51
N GLN A 85 -3.78 2.80 3.59
CA GLN A 85 -3.03 4.04 3.70
C GLN A 85 -1.85 4.09 2.70
N CYS A 86 -1.07 3.02 2.61
CA CYS A 86 0.06 2.91 1.68
C CYS A 86 -0.41 3.01 0.21
N CYS A 87 -1.54 2.39 -0.14
CA CYS A 87 -2.15 2.52 -1.47
C CYS A 87 -2.51 3.96 -1.82
N LYS A 88 -3.07 4.71 -0.85
CA LYS A 88 -3.39 6.13 -1.08
C LYS A 88 -2.13 6.93 -1.37
N SER A 89 -1.08 6.76 -0.58
CA SER A 89 0.20 7.44 -0.81
C SER A 89 0.83 7.06 -2.15
N TRP A 90 0.84 5.77 -2.49
CA TRP A 90 1.40 5.27 -3.75
C TRP A 90 0.64 5.80 -4.97
N ARG A 91 -0.71 5.77 -4.95
CA ARG A 91 -1.54 6.27 -6.05
C ARG A 91 -1.37 7.77 -6.28
N LYS A 92 -1.25 8.54 -5.20
CA LYS A 92 -0.92 9.97 -5.29
C LYS A 92 0.41 10.20 -5.99
N ALA A 93 1.38 9.30 -5.85
CA ALA A 93 2.66 9.41 -6.52
C ALA A 93 2.68 8.83 -7.95
N GLN A 94 1.54 8.38 -8.48
CA GLN A 94 1.46 7.91 -9.86
C GLN A 94 1.05 9.07 -10.80
N PRO A 95 1.55 9.08 -12.04
CA PRO A 95 1.05 9.97 -13.07
C PRO A 95 -0.45 9.78 -13.32
N HIS A 96 -1.21 10.88 -13.31
CA HIS A 96 -2.62 10.87 -13.70
C HIS A 96 -2.80 11.21 -15.18
N ILE A 97 -3.97 10.87 -15.70
CA ILE A 97 -4.42 11.35 -17.00
C ILE A 97 -5.09 12.71 -16.78
N LEU A 98 -4.59 13.72 -17.50
CA LEU A 98 -5.10 15.08 -17.52
C LEU A 98 -6.38 15.19 -18.36
N ASP A 99 -7.09 16.31 -18.24
CA ASP A 99 -8.35 16.57 -18.96
C ASP A 99 -8.21 16.52 -20.49
N ASP A 100 -7.00 16.77 -21.00
CA ASP A 100 -6.67 16.70 -22.44
C ASP A 100 -6.31 15.28 -22.91
N GLY A 101 -6.39 14.28 -22.01
CA GLY A 101 -6.06 12.89 -22.27
C GLY A 101 -4.56 12.59 -22.25
N THR A 102 -3.71 13.58 -21.92
CA THR A 102 -2.26 13.35 -21.77
C THR A 102 -1.93 12.85 -20.38
N CYS A 103 -0.78 12.17 -20.25
CA CYS A 103 -0.29 11.68 -18.96
C CYS A 103 0.59 12.74 -18.31
N GLU A 104 0.43 12.95 -17.01
CA GLU A 104 1.32 13.82 -16.24
C GLU A 104 2.79 13.41 -16.41
N THR A 105 3.64 14.41 -16.57
CA THR A 105 5.09 14.22 -16.46
C THR A 105 5.48 14.02 -14.99
N MET A 106 6.61 13.37 -14.75
CA MET A 106 7.14 13.21 -13.39
C MET A 106 7.38 14.54 -12.67
N GLN A 107 7.62 15.62 -13.43
CA GLN A 107 7.71 16.98 -12.87
C GLN A 107 6.36 17.44 -12.32
N GLN A 108 5.28 17.28 -13.10
CA GLN A 108 3.92 17.63 -12.67
C GLN A 108 3.46 16.79 -11.48
N VAL A 109 3.79 15.50 -11.45
CA VAL A 109 3.55 14.64 -10.28
C VAL A 109 4.29 15.19 -9.06
N GLY A 110 5.56 15.59 -9.21
CA GLY A 110 6.34 16.19 -8.14
C GLY A 110 5.76 17.51 -7.62
N ASP A 111 5.36 18.41 -8.53
CA ASP A 111 4.80 19.72 -8.18
C ASP A 111 3.49 19.55 -7.38
N HIS A 112 2.59 18.67 -7.81
CA HIS A 112 1.33 18.43 -7.07
C HIS A 112 1.57 17.77 -5.70
N LEU A 113 2.56 16.88 -5.56
CA LEU A 113 2.90 16.28 -4.27
C LEU A 113 3.42 17.34 -3.27
N VAL A 114 4.16 18.32 -3.77
CA VAL A 114 4.63 19.48 -2.97
C VAL A 114 3.45 20.36 -2.56
N ASP A 115 2.54 20.66 -3.49
CA ASP A 115 1.35 21.47 -3.20
C ASP A 115 0.46 20.81 -2.13
N GLN A 116 0.20 19.51 -2.22
CA GLN A 116 -0.54 18.79 -1.18
C GLN A 116 0.17 18.78 0.17
N MET A 117 1.50 18.75 0.18
CA MET A 117 2.29 18.80 1.41
C MET A 117 2.17 20.18 2.09
N ASN A 118 2.19 21.25 1.29
CA ASN A 118 2.02 22.62 1.77
C ASN A 118 0.59 22.87 2.30
N GLU A 119 -0.44 22.40 1.60
CA GLU A 119 -1.84 22.50 2.05
C GLU A 119 -2.08 21.77 3.40
N CYS A 120 -1.48 20.59 3.58
CA CYS A 120 -1.57 19.85 4.84
C CYS A 120 -0.86 20.58 6.02
N GLN A 121 0.15 21.40 5.74
CA GLN A 121 0.82 22.22 6.76
C GLN A 121 -0.01 23.44 7.15
N GLU A 122 -0.64 24.12 6.19
CA GLU A 122 -1.46 25.31 6.44
C GLU A 122 -2.74 25.01 7.24
N HIS A 123 -3.35 23.84 7.02
CA HIS A 123 -4.49 23.38 7.82
C HIS A 123 -4.13 22.99 9.26
N SER A 124 -2.85 22.69 9.55
CA SER A 124 -2.39 22.38 10.92
C SER A 124 -2.10 23.65 11.74
N THR A 125 -1.99 24.82 11.12
CA THR A 125 -1.70 26.10 11.79
C THR A 125 -2.94 26.93 12.12
N ASN A 126 -4.14 26.52 11.69
CA ASN A 126 -5.39 27.23 11.95
C ASN A 126 -6.20 26.57 13.09
N HIS A 127 -5.72 26.72 14.32
CA HIS A 127 -6.54 26.71 15.54
C HIS A 127 -6.12 27.89 16.42
N PRO A 128 -6.77 29.05 16.35
CA PRO A 128 -6.73 30.02 17.43
C PRO A 128 -7.64 29.50 18.56
N GLY A 129 -7.11 29.54 19.79
CA GLY A 129 -7.83 29.16 21.01
C GLY A 129 -8.92 30.13 21.43
#